data_AF-A0A1Y5D6H8-F1
#
_entry.id   AF-A0A1Y5D6H8-F1
#
_cell.length_a   1.000
_cell.length_b   1.000
_cell.length_c   1.000
_cell.angle_alpha   90.00
_cell.angle_beta   90.00
_cell.angle_gamma   90.00
#
_symmetry.space_group_name_H-M   'P 1'
#
loop_
_entity.id
_entity.type
_entity.pdbx_description
1 polymer ?
#
loop_
_entity_poly.entity_id
_entity_poly.type
_entity_poly.pdbx_seq_one_letter_code
_entity_poly.pdbx_strand_id
1 'polypeptide(L)'
;MNEAELIIDDICQEGEEAHGGGVFTLTERISYLKQYGRHSMSFSALQADMSYFDLEGVGYIAYRKQWGTVVCLGDPVCAIDKREELIDAFMAVYRNPVFIQVSRAIANLVHEKTGFYATQFGKESLIDLQKWSLSGKKKQVIR
;
A
#
# COMPACT_ATOMS: atom_id res chain seq x y z
N MET A 1 -25.32 -9.00 -27.87
CA MET A 1 -25.05 -9.14 -26.43
C MET A 1 -23.67 -9.76 -26.36
N ASN A 2 -22.62 -8.93 -26.35
CA ASN A 2 -21.24 -9.43 -26.36
C ASN A 2 -20.81 -9.57 -24.91
N GLU A 3 -20.59 -10.82 -24.49
CA GLU A 3 -19.86 -11.12 -23.27
C GLU A 3 -18.41 -10.72 -23.50
N ALA A 4 -17.92 -9.76 -22.72
CA ALA A 4 -16.50 -9.50 -22.63
C ALA A 4 -15.93 -10.56 -21.68
N GLU A 5 -15.34 -11.62 -22.22
CA GLU A 5 -14.49 -12.52 -21.46
C GLU A 5 -13.26 -11.73 -20.98
N LEU A 6 -13.17 -11.53 -19.67
CA LEU A 6 -11.93 -11.10 -19.04
C LEU A 6 -10.99 -12.31 -19.07
N ILE A 7 -10.04 -12.31 -20.01
CA ILE A 7 -8.97 -13.29 -20.05
C ILE A 7 -8.00 -12.94 -18.91
N ILE A 8 -8.00 -13.73 -17.84
CA ILE A 8 -7.12 -13.61 -16.67
C ILE A 8 -5.99 -14.66 -16.80
N ASP A 9 -5.32 -14.69 -17.95
CA ASP A 9 -4.32 -15.75 -18.22
C ASP A 9 -2.88 -15.34 -17.87
N ASP A 10 -2.64 -14.14 -17.32
CA ASP A 10 -1.27 -13.63 -17.10
C ASP A 10 -0.94 -13.29 -15.64
N ILE A 11 -1.77 -13.65 -14.66
CA ILE A 11 -1.49 -13.33 -13.24
C ILE A 11 -0.70 -14.45 -12.54
N CYS A 12 -0.69 -15.67 -13.09
CA CYS A 12 -0.06 -16.82 -12.43
C CYS A 12 0.80 -17.61 -13.43
N GLN A 13 1.96 -17.08 -13.82
CA GLN A 13 2.99 -17.95 -14.38
C GLN A 13 3.63 -18.73 -13.23
N GLU A 14 3.45 -20.06 -13.26
CA GLU A 14 4.06 -21.01 -12.33
C GLU A 14 5.58 -20.88 -12.38
N GLY A 15 6.15 -20.35 -11.29
CA GLY A 15 7.57 -20.11 -11.11
C GLY A 15 7.82 -18.72 -10.54
N GLU A 16 7.21 -18.38 -9.40
CA GLU A 16 7.37 -17.05 -8.79
C GLU A 16 8.77 -16.89 -8.18
N GLU A 17 9.74 -16.48 -9.00
CA GLU A 17 10.84 -15.65 -8.51
C GLU A 17 10.23 -14.48 -7.74
N ALA A 18 10.72 -14.19 -6.53
CA ALA A 18 10.19 -13.13 -5.68
C ALA A 18 10.01 -11.84 -6.49
N HIS A 19 8.77 -11.49 -6.82
CA HIS A 19 8.45 -10.28 -7.57
C HIS A 19 9.12 -9.12 -6.84
N GLY A 20 10.12 -8.45 -7.43
CA GLY A 20 10.76 -7.30 -6.78
C GLY A 20 11.71 -7.58 -5.60
N GLY A 21 11.95 -8.83 -5.23
CA GLY A 21 12.65 -9.21 -3.99
C GLY A 21 11.73 -9.35 -2.77
N GLY A 22 12.32 -9.64 -1.60
CA GLY A 22 11.58 -10.01 -0.39
C GLY A 22 11.50 -11.53 -0.18
N VAL A 23 10.85 -11.97 0.90
CA VAL A 23 10.69 -13.40 1.25
C VAL A 23 9.27 -13.92 1.02
N PHE A 24 8.29 -13.03 0.83
CA PHE A 24 6.91 -13.43 0.53
C PHE A 24 6.73 -13.71 -0.96
N THR A 25 6.02 -14.80 -1.25
CA THR A 25 5.41 -15.08 -2.55
C THR A 25 4.39 -13.99 -2.90
N LEU A 26 3.98 -13.91 -4.17
CA LEU A 26 2.92 -12.98 -4.57
C LEU A 26 1.62 -13.31 -3.85
N THR A 27 1.29 -14.59 -3.71
CA THR A 27 0.06 -15.05 -3.05
C THR A 27 0.01 -14.61 -1.58
N GLU A 28 1.10 -14.79 -0.83
CA GLU A 28 1.19 -14.30 0.55
C GLU A 28 1.03 -12.78 0.61
N ARG A 29 1.69 -12.05 -0.28
CA ARG A 29 1.59 -10.59 -0.34
C ARG A 29 0.17 -10.11 -0.64
N ILE A 30 -0.52 -10.77 -1.58
CA ILE A 30 -1.93 -10.52 -1.89
C ILE A 30 -2.82 -10.81 -0.66
N SER A 31 -2.50 -11.83 0.13
CA SER A 31 -3.26 -12.13 1.36
C SER A 31 -3.16 -11.00 2.39
N TYR A 32 -1.95 -10.47 2.64
CA TYR A 32 -1.73 -9.31 3.48
C TYR A 32 -2.45 -8.07 2.92
N LEU A 33 -2.37 -7.86 1.61
CA LEU A 33 -3.04 -6.76 0.93
C LEU A 33 -4.56 -6.81 1.11
N LYS A 34 -5.18 -7.98 0.91
CA LYS A 34 -6.62 -8.16 1.09
C LYS A 34 -7.05 -7.92 2.54
N GLN A 35 -6.22 -8.31 3.50
CA GLN A 35 -6.54 -8.21 4.92
C GLN A 35 -6.31 -6.80 5.49
N TYR A 36 -5.24 -6.13 5.06
CA TYR A 36 -4.73 -4.92 5.69
C TYR A 36 -4.66 -3.69 4.77
N GLY A 37 -4.83 -3.86 3.47
CA GLY A 37 -4.89 -2.76 2.51
C GLY A 37 -6.11 -1.87 2.77
N ARG A 38 -5.88 -0.57 2.98
CA ARG A 38 -6.92 0.38 3.45
C ARG A 38 -7.04 1.68 2.66
N HIS A 39 -6.06 1.98 1.83
CA HIS A 39 -5.89 3.21 1.06
C HIS A 39 -5.81 2.87 -0.43
N SER A 40 -6.22 3.78 -1.31
CA SER A 40 -6.18 3.59 -2.77
C SER A 40 -4.82 3.13 -3.30
N MET A 41 -3.72 3.52 -2.64
CA MET A 41 -2.36 3.13 -3.01
C MET A 41 -1.98 1.70 -2.62
N SER A 42 -2.76 1.02 -1.76
CA SER A 42 -2.51 -0.36 -1.34
C SER A 42 -2.33 -1.29 -2.54
N PHE A 43 -3.23 -1.24 -3.52
CA PHE A 43 -3.16 -2.11 -4.69
C PHE A 43 -2.01 -1.73 -5.63
N SER A 44 -1.75 -0.42 -5.78
CA SER A 44 -0.62 0.08 -6.57
C SER A 44 0.75 -0.32 -6.02
N ALA A 45 0.82 -0.80 -4.78
CA ALA A 45 2.03 -1.40 -4.23
C ALA A 45 2.47 -2.66 -5.01
N LEU A 46 1.56 -3.32 -5.73
CA LEU A 46 1.84 -4.51 -6.54
C LEU A 46 2.17 -4.21 -8.02
N GLN A 47 2.34 -2.94 -8.39
CA GLN A 47 2.69 -2.59 -9.77
C GLN A 47 4.07 -3.15 -10.16
N ALA A 48 4.31 -3.26 -11.47
CA ALA A 48 5.60 -3.67 -12.01
C ALA A 48 6.75 -2.81 -11.45
N ASP A 49 7.94 -3.40 -11.36
CA ASP A 49 9.19 -2.78 -10.89
C ASP A 49 9.20 -2.29 -9.42
N MET A 50 8.21 -2.67 -8.62
CA MET A 50 8.26 -2.50 -7.17
C MET A 50 9.20 -3.54 -6.56
N SER A 51 9.93 -3.12 -5.52
CA SER A 51 10.63 -4.00 -4.58
C SER A 51 9.89 -4.08 -3.25
N TYR A 52 10.15 -5.14 -2.49
CA TYR A 52 9.45 -5.37 -1.23
C TYR A 52 10.41 -5.64 -0.08
N PHE A 53 10.09 -5.06 1.06
CA PHE A 53 10.65 -5.44 2.35
C PHE A 53 9.56 -6.18 3.11
N ASP A 54 9.78 -7.46 3.34
CA ASP A 54 8.84 -8.34 4.02
C ASP A 54 9.36 -8.64 5.42
N LEU A 55 8.44 -8.70 6.39
CA LEU A 55 8.72 -9.14 7.75
C LEU A 55 7.69 -10.20 8.14
N GLU A 56 8.17 -11.42 8.35
CA GLU A 56 7.35 -12.59 8.63
C GLU A 56 6.44 -12.38 9.85
N GLY A 57 5.15 -12.72 9.71
CA GLY A 57 4.14 -12.51 10.75
C GLY A 57 3.72 -11.06 10.98
N VAL A 58 4.30 -10.09 10.24
CA VAL A 58 4.05 -8.66 10.43
C VAL A 58 3.42 -8.04 9.19
N GLY A 59 4.08 -8.14 8.03
CA GLY A 59 3.59 -7.56 6.77
C GLY A 59 4.72 -7.08 5.86
N TYR A 60 4.43 -6.15 4.97
CA TYR A 60 5.40 -5.67 3.98
C TYR A 60 5.33 -4.17 3.68
N ILE A 61 6.44 -3.63 3.18
CA ILE A 61 6.55 -2.28 2.60
C ILE A 61 7.00 -2.42 1.14
N ALA A 62 6.22 -1.84 0.23
CA ALA A 62 6.61 -1.74 -1.18
C ALA A 62 7.39 -0.44 -1.42
N TYR A 63 8.52 -0.53 -2.11
CA TYR A 63 9.40 0.61 -2.39
C TYR A 63 10.11 0.48 -3.74
N ARG A 64 10.75 1.56 -4.18
CA ARG A 64 11.74 1.55 -5.28
C ARG A 64 13.02 2.25 -4.84
N LYS A 65 14.16 1.88 -5.43
CA LYS A 65 15.41 2.65 -5.29
C LYS A 65 15.39 3.80 -6.30
N GLN A 66 15.31 5.03 -5.83
CA GLN A 66 15.32 6.23 -6.66
C GLN A 66 16.02 7.39 -5.94
N TRP A 67 16.64 8.28 -6.72
CA TRP A 67 17.27 9.51 -6.23
C TRP A 67 18.29 9.29 -5.09
N GLY A 68 19.01 8.16 -5.13
CA GLY A 68 19.99 7.80 -4.11
C GLY A 68 19.40 7.32 -2.78
N THR A 69 18.09 7.07 -2.71
CA THR A 69 17.39 6.55 -1.53
C THR A 69 16.37 5.47 -1.92
N VAL A 70 15.64 4.93 -0.93
CA VAL A 70 14.45 4.13 -1.15
C VAL A 70 13.20 5.00 -0.98
N VAL A 71 12.26 4.83 -1.91
CA VAL A 71 11.00 5.56 -1.96
C VAL A 71 9.86 4.57 -1.81
N CYS A 72 9.22 4.60 -0.65
CA CYS A 72 8.09 3.74 -0.29
C CYS A 72 6.79 4.29 -0.88
N LEU A 73 5.93 3.39 -1.34
CA LEU A 73 4.65 3.74 -1.94
C LEU A 73 3.49 3.36 -1.02
N GLY A 74 2.83 4.39 -0.46
CA GLY A 74 1.70 4.20 0.45
C GLY A 74 2.11 3.70 1.84
N ASP A 75 1.11 3.54 2.71
CA ASP A 75 1.25 2.93 4.04
C ASP A 75 1.83 1.51 3.96
N PRO A 76 2.57 1.07 5.00
CA PRO A 76 2.91 -0.34 5.19
C PRO A 76 1.66 -1.22 5.21
N VAL A 77 1.73 -2.37 4.55
CA VAL A 77 0.63 -3.34 4.48
C VAL A 77 0.80 -4.35 5.60
N CYS A 78 0.21 -4.03 6.75
CA CYS A 78 0.27 -4.80 7.99
C CYS A 78 -0.90 -4.41 8.92
N ALA A 79 -1.08 -5.16 10.01
CA ALA A 79 -2.01 -4.78 11.07
C ALA A 79 -1.61 -3.43 11.71
N ILE A 80 -2.58 -2.68 12.26
CA ILE A 80 -2.34 -1.30 12.75
C ILE A 80 -1.33 -1.28 13.91
N ASP A 81 -1.43 -2.25 14.80
CA ASP A 81 -0.53 -2.48 15.94
C ASP A 81 0.87 -2.98 15.54
N LYS A 82 1.05 -3.37 14.27
CA LYS A 82 2.30 -3.87 13.70
C LYS A 82 3.07 -2.86 12.85
N ARG A 83 2.49 -1.66 12.63
CA ARG A 83 3.09 -0.61 11.78
C ARG A 83 4.43 -0.12 12.29
N GLU A 84 4.52 0.10 13.60
CA GLU A 84 5.75 0.57 14.23
C GLU A 84 6.88 -0.43 14.06
N GLU A 85 6.63 -1.70 14.40
CA GLU A 85 7.57 -2.81 14.23
C GLU A 85 8.08 -2.92 12.79
N LEU A 86 7.19 -2.85 11.81
CA LEU A 86 7.56 -2.97 10.39
C LEU A 86 8.38 -1.76 9.90
N ILE A 87 8.02 -0.54 10.31
CA ILE A 87 8.76 0.68 9.94
C ILE A 87 10.15 0.69 10.58
N ASP A 88 10.26 0.28 11.85
CA ASP A 88 11.54 0.20 12.54
C ASP A 88 12.49 -0.80 11.88
N ALA A 89 11.98 -1.99 11.56
CA ALA A 89 12.76 -3.00 10.85
C ALA A 89 13.23 -2.48 9.48
N PHE A 90 12.37 -1.77 8.75
CA PHE A 90 12.72 -1.19 7.46
C PHE A 90 13.77 -0.08 7.57
N MET A 91 13.62 0.83 8.53
CA MET A 91 14.57 1.92 8.78
C MET A 91 15.92 1.46 9.33
N ALA A 92 15.97 0.27 9.96
CA ALA A 92 17.23 -0.35 10.35
C ALA A 92 18.07 -0.80 9.13
N VAL A 93 17.41 -1.13 8.01
CA VAL A 93 18.07 -1.54 6.76
C VAL A 93 18.34 -0.34 5.85
N TYR A 94 17.39 0.57 5.73
CA TYR A 94 17.48 1.72 4.84
C TYR A 94 17.52 3.02 5.64
N ARG A 95 18.63 3.74 5.51
CA ARG A 95 18.77 5.07 6.14
C ARG A 95 17.94 6.10 5.39
N ASN A 96 17.14 6.88 6.13
CA ASN A 96 16.33 8.00 5.60
C ASN A 96 15.44 7.64 4.39
N PRO A 97 14.57 6.63 4.51
CA PRO A 97 13.63 6.29 3.45
C PRO A 97 12.60 7.41 3.25
N VAL A 98 12.16 7.59 2.01
CA VAL A 98 11.08 8.54 1.67
C VAL A 98 9.76 7.79 1.62
N PHE A 99 8.73 8.33 2.26
CA PHE A 99 7.38 7.77 2.23
C PHE A 99 6.45 8.68 1.43
N ILE A 100 5.86 8.16 0.35
CA ILE A 100 5.00 8.93 -0.56
C ILE A 100 3.56 8.42 -0.48
N GLN A 101 2.61 9.36 -0.45
CA GLN A 101 1.17 9.07 -0.38
C GLN A 101 0.78 8.17 0.80
N VAL A 102 1.39 8.43 1.95
CA VAL A 102 1.01 7.80 3.22
C VAL A 102 -0.12 8.57 3.91
N SER A 103 -0.87 7.86 4.74
CA SER A 103 -1.85 8.42 5.64
C SER A 103 -1.19 9.29 6.72
N ARG A 104 -1.99 10.15 7.35
CA ARG A 104 -1.53 11.00 8.45
C ARG A 104 -0.93 10.19 9.61
N ALA A 105 -1.47 9.01 9.89
CA ALA A 105 -0.98 8.18 10.99
C ALA A 105 0.47 7.72 10.74
N ILE A 106 0.77 7.27 9.52
CA ILE A 106 2.13 6.89 9.13
C ILE A 106 3.05 8.10 9.05
N ALA A 107 2.59 9.22 8.50
CA ALA A 107 3.37 10.46 8.47
C ALA A 107 3.79 10.92 9.87
N ASN A 108 2.89 10.87 10.86
CA ASN A 108 3.19 11.20 12.25
C ASN A 108 4.20 10.22 12.85
N LEU A 109 4.01 8.91 12.64
CA LEU A 109 4.94 7.89 13.14
C LEU A 109 6.35 8.04 12.56
N VAL A 110 6.46 8.35 11.26
CA VAL A 110 7.76 8.64 10.62
C VAL A 110 8.36 9.93 11.19
N HIS A 111 7.55 10.95 11.46
CA HIS A 111 8.02 12.18 12.11
C HIS A 111 8.59 11.92 13.50
N GLU A 112 7.89 11.14 14.33
CA GLU A 112 8.34 10.78 15.68
C GLU A 112 9.69 10.05 15.64
N LYS A 113 9.92 9.20 14.64
CA LYS A 113 11.15 8.40 14.50
C LYS A 113 12.32 9.16 13.88
N THR A 114 12.06 10.12 13.01
CA THR A 114 13.10 10.77 12.18
C THR A 114 13.27 12.26 12.43
N GLY A 115 12.29 12.92 13.05
CA GLY A 115 12.17 14.37 13.12
C GLY A 115 11.76 15.04 11.80
N PHE A 116 11.57 14.28 10.71
CA PHE A 116 11.20 14.84 9.41
C PHE A 116 9.73 15.24 9.36
N TYR A 117 9.44 16.35 8.68
CA TYR A 117 8.08 16.83 8.47
C TYR A 117 7.48 16.23 7.21
N ALA A 118 6.18 15.97 7.25
CA ALA A 118 5.41 15.57 6.08
C ALA A 118 4.72 16.78 5.45
N THR A 119 4.75 16.87 4.12
CA THR A 119 3.99 17.85 3.35
C THR A 119 2.72 17.20 2.80
N GLN A 120 1.59 17.89 2.89
CA GLN A 120 0.34 17.39 2.34
C GLN A 120 0.44 17.27 0.81
N PHE A 121 0.33 16.04 0.30
CA PHE A 121 0.34 15.76 -1.14
C PHE A 121 -1.05 15.88 -1.76
N GLY A 122 -2.10 15.49 -1.03
CA GLY A 122 -3.47 15.47 -1.54
C GLY A 122 -4.52 15.16 -0.48
N LYS A 123 -5.73 14.79 -0.92
CA LYS A 123 -6.84 14.32 -0.08
C LYS A 123 -7.48 13.12 -0.74
N GLU A 124 -7.73 12.07 0.04
CA GLU A 124 -8.56 10.93 -0.35
C GLU A 124 -9.98 11.13 0.16
N SER A 125 -10.98 10.88 -0.68
CA SER A 125 -12.39 10.98 -0.30
C SER A 125 -12.93 9.60 0.00
N LEU A 126 -13.33 9.37 1.25
CA LEU A 126 -13.91 8.12 1.71
C LEU A 126 -15.42 8.25 1.81
N ILE A 127 -16.15 7.31 1.19
CA ILE A 127 -17.60 7.24 1.26
C ILE A 127 -17.98 6.09 2.19
N ASP A 128 -18.62 6.41 3.31
CA ASP A 128 -19.18 5.42 4.22
C ASP A 128 -20.41 4.76 3.58
N LEU A 129 -20.22 3.58 2.99
CA LEU A 129 -21.28 2.85 2.29
C LEU A 129 -22.42 2.41 3.22
N GLN A 130 -22.18 2.25 4.51
CA GLN A 130 -23.25 1.88 5.46
C GLN A 130 -24.23 3.04 5.69
N LYS A 131 -23.76 4.28 5.54
CA LYS A 131 -24.57 5.50 5.68
C LYS A 131 -24.94 6.14 4.36
N TRP A 132 -24.36 5.67 3.25
CA TRP A 132 -24.54 6.26 1.95
C TRP A 132 -25.79 5.71 1.24
N SER A 133 -26.52 6.60 0.56
CA SER A 133 -27.68 6.27 -0.25
C SER A 133 -27.81 7.22 -1.44
N LEU A 134 -28.56 6.84 -2.48
CA LEU A 134 -28.90 7.71 -3.62
C LEU A 134 -30.06 8.68 -3.32
N SER A 135 -30.61 8.64 -2.11
CA SER A 135 -31.78 9.44 -1.71
C SER A 135 -31.41 10.90 -1.44
N GLY A 136 -32.39 11.79 -1.62
CA GLY A 136 -32.31 13.21 -1.27
C GLY A 136 -32.00 14.15 -2.44
N LYS A 137 -32.45 15.41 -2.31
CA LYS A 137 -32.35 16.43 -3.37
C LYS A 137 -30.91 16.72 -3.81
N LYS A 138 -29.94 16.66 -2.90
CA LYS A 138 -28.53 16.95 -3.20
C LYS A 138 -27.87 15.90 -4.11
N LYS A 139 -28.46 14.72 -4.28
CA LYS A 139 -27.90 13.61 -5.06
C LYS A 139 -28.64 13.36 -6.37
N GLN A 140 -29.50 14.29 -6.81
CA GLN A 140 -30.28 14.13 -8.04
C GLN A 140 -29.43 14.02 -9.32
N VAL A 141 -28.22 14.58 -9.34
CA VAL A 141 -27.34 14.58 -10.53
C VAL A 141 -26.65 13.23 -10.75
N ILE A 142 -26.51 12.42 -9.69
CA ILE A 142 -25.83 11.10 -9.74
C ILE A 142 -26.81 9.92 -9.71
N ARG A 143 -28.11 10.18 -9.83
CA ARG A 143 -29.19 9.18 -9.94
C ARG A 143 -29.71 9.19 -11.36
#